data_AF-A0A1Y2ZWA2-F1
#
_entry.id   AF-A0A1Y2ZWA2-F1
#
_cell.length_a   1.000
_cell.length_b   1.000
_cell.length_c   1.000
_cell.angle_alpha   90.00
_cell.angle_beta   90.00
_cell.angle_gamma   90.00
#
_symmetry.space_group_name_H-M   'P 1'
#
loop_
_entity.id
_entity.type
_entity.pdbx_description
1 polymer ?
#
loop_
_entity_poly.entity_id
_entity_poly.type
_entity_poly.pdbx_seq_one_letter_code
_entity_poly.pdbx_strand_id
1 'polypeptide(L)'
;MNIIQILTDAVQLFKKLLNDLSGKRSLIYLLTLAIAVSLGAGFILYILDPSIHSLTDGIWSAWVTMTHVGFGDVVPTSLLGRLFSAGLILFGLALFSLCTAILSASLIGKNMDTWGDNVRQIEQETNRIEADENKILCELAKLHERMERLENALKDKS
;
A
#
# COMPACT_ATOMS: atom_id res chain seq x y z
N MET A 1 -1.67 -33.15 -21.14
CA MET A 1 -1.23 -32.07 -20.25
C MET A 1 -2.23 -32.01 -19.11
N ASN A 2 -1.83 -32.36 -17.89
CA ASN A 2 -2.77 -32.73 -16.83
C ASN A 2 -3.26 -31.49 -16.07
N ILE A 3 -4.57 -31.39 -15.86
CA ILE A 3 -5.26 -30.30 -15.12
C ILE A 3 -4.60 -30.02 -13.75
N ILE A 4 -4.03 -31.04 -13.12
CA ILE A 4 -3.31 -30.95 -11.85
C ILE A 4 -2.04 -30.09 -11.96
N GLN A 5 -1.33 -30.10 -13.10
CA GLN A 5 -0.13 -29.28 -13.31
C GLN A 5 -0.49 -27.79 -13.39
N ILE A 6 -1.53 -27.44 -14.14
CA ILE A 6 -2.02 -26.05 -14.26
C ILE A 6 -2.43 -25.48 -12.90
N LEU A 7 -3.11 -26.29 -12.08
CA LEU A 7 -3.51 -25.88 -10.73
C LEU A 7 -2.28 -25.63 -9.83
N THR A 8 -1.28 -26.51 -9.92
CA THR A 8 -0.05 -26.40 -9.12
C THR A 8 0.75 -25.16 -9.52
N ASP A 9 0.87 -24.91 -10.83
CA ASP A 9 1.56 -23.74 -11.37
C ASP A 9 0.85 -22.45 -10.93
N ALA A 10 -0.48 -22.40 -10.96
CA ALA A 10 -1.27 -21.27 -10.48
C ALA A 10 -1.04 -20.99 -8.98
N VAL A 11 -1.02 -22.03 -8.14
CA VAL A 11 -0.74 -21.89 -6.69
C VAL A 11 0.69 -21.42 -6.44
N GLN A 12 1.67 -21.91 -7.20
CA GLN A 12 3.06 -21.47 -7.07
C GLN A 12 3.24 -20.01 -7.52
N LEU A 13 2.54 -19.60 -8.58
CA LEU A 13 2.55 -18.22 -9.08
C LEU A 13 1.94 -17.26 -8.04
N PHE A 14 0.86 -17.67 -7.37
CA PHE A 14 0.27 -16.92 -6.25
C PHE A 14 1.22 -16.76 -5.06
N LYS A 15 1.91 -17.83 -4.65
CA LYS A 15 2.92 -17.76 -3.57
C LYS A 15 4.10 -16.87 -3.94
N LYS A 16 4.57 -16.97 -5.17
CA LYS A 16 5.66 -16.13 -5.69
C LYS A 16 5.26 -14.65 -5.70
N LEU A 17 3.99 -14.35 -6.00
CA LEU A 17 3.43 -13.01 -5.95
C LEU A 17 3.32 -12.43 -4.54
N LEU A 18 2.83 -13.22 -3.57
CA LEU A 18 2.79 -12.79 -2.17
C LEU A 18 4.18 -12.41 -1.64
N ASN A 19 5.23 -13.08 -2.13
CA ASN A 19 6.61 -12.77 -1.78
C ASN A 19 7.14 -11.49 -2.48
N ASP A 20 6.70 -11.19 -3.70
CA ASP A 20 7.11 -10.01 -4.48
C ASP A 20 6.34 -8.72 -4.10
N LEU A 21 5.25 -8.85 -3.34
CA LEU A 21 4.43 -7.74 -2.85
C LEU A 21 5.18 -6.78 -1.90
N SER A 22 6.41 -7.12 -1.48
CA SER A 22 7.30 -6.25 -0.69
C SER A 22 7.98 -5.14 -1.51
N GLY A 23 7.91 -5.17 -2.85
CA GLY A 23 8.56 -4.18 -3.72
C GLY A 23 7.69 -2.99 -4.12
N LYS A 24 8.31 -1.82 -4.37
CA LYS A 24 7.70 -0.55 -4.87
C LYS A 24 6.88 -0.66 -6.18
N ARG A 25 6.79 -1.85 -6.80
CA ARG A 25 6.05 -2.13 -8.05
C ARG A 25 4.82 -3.04 -7.83
N SER A 26 4.42 -3.28 -6.59
CA SER A 26 3.37 -4.24 -6.20
C SER A 26 2.04 -4.07 -6.94
N LEU A 27 1.63 -2.84 -7.29
CA LEU A 27 0.41 -2.57 -8.06
C LEU A 27 0.45 -3.15 -9.48
N ILE A 28 1.58 -3.02 -10.19
CA ILE A 28 1.72 -3.52 -11.56
C ILE A 28 1.72 -5.05 -11.57
N TYR A 29 2.34 -5.68 -10.56
CA TYR A 29 2.29 -7.14 -10.40
C TYR A 29 0.88 -7.65 -10.12
N LEU A 30 0.09 -6.93 -9.32
CA LEU A 30 -1.30 -7.30 -9.04
C LEU A 30 -2.19 -7.18 -10.29
N LEU A 31 -2.01 -6.13 -11.08
CA LEU A 31 -2.70 -5.96 -12.38
C LEU A 31 -2.32 -7.03 -13.41
N THR A 32 -1.03 -7.33 -13.55
CA THR A 32 -0.57 -8.38 -14.47
C THR A 32 -1.04 -9.77 -14.04
N LEU A 33 -1.08 -10.04 -12.73
CA LEU A 33 -1.69 -11.26 -12.19
C LEU A 33 -3.18 -11.33 -12.52
N ALA A 34 -3.94 -10.27 -12.31
CA ALA A 34 -5.36 -10.23 -12.61
C ALA A 34 -5.62 -10.61 -14.08
N ILE A 35 -4.87 -10.01 -15.00
CA ILE A 35 -4.97 -10.33 -16.45
C ILE A 35 -4.60 -11.80 -16.70
N ALA A 36 -3.50 -12.29 -16.15
CA ALA A 36 -3.07 -13.67 -16.33
C ALA A 36 -4.11 -14.68 -15.82
N VAL A 37 -4.71 -14.41 -14.66
CA VAL A 37 -5.75 -15.24 -14.07
C VAL A 37 -7.02 -15.20 -14.90
N SER A 38 -7.48 -14.04 -15.37
CA SER A 38 -8.66 -13.97 -16.26
C SER A 38 -8.46 -14.75 -17.55
N LEU A 39 -7.26 -14.67 -18.17
CA LEU A 39 -6.96 -15.44 -19.38
C LEU A 39 -6.96 -16.94 -19.11
N GLY A 40 -6.30 -17.38 -18.04
CA GLY A 40 -6.25 -18.80 -17.65
C GLY A 40 -7.62 -19.35 -17.26
N ALA A 41 -8.36 -18.61 -16.43
CA ALA A 41 -9.71 -18.95 -16.00
C ALA A 41 -10.68 -19.00 -17.20
N GLY A 42 -10.54 -18.09 -18.16
CA GLY A 42 -11.36 -18.10 -19.37
C GLY A 42 -11.11 -19.30 -20.26
N PHE A 43 -9.85 -19.71 -20.41
CA PHE A 43 -9.51 -20.95 -21.11
C PHE A 43 -10.07 -22.20 -20.40
N ILE A 44 -10.02 -22.22 -19.07
CA ILE A 44 -10.59 -23.31 -18.26
C ILE A 44 -12.11 -23.35 -18.44
N LEU A 45 -12.81 -22.21 -18.35
CA LEU A 45 -14.26 -22.13 -18.53
C LEU A 45 -14.72 -22.57 -19.92
N TYR A 46 -13.96 -22.21 -20.96
CA TYR A 46 -14.21 -22.66 -22.32
C TYR A 46 -14.18 -24.20 -22.46
N ILE A 47 -13.30 -24.88 -21.72
CA ILE A 47 -13.21 -26.35 -21.75
C ILE A 47 -14.25 -27.01 -20.83
N LEU A 48 -14.52 -26.40 -19.67
CA LEU A 48 -15.39 -26.98 -18.65
C LEU A 48 -16.87 -26.86 -19.01
N ASP A 49 -17.26 -25.79 -19.70
CA ASP A 49 -18.66 -25.43 -19.85
C ASP A 49 -19.08 -25.35 -21.32
N PRO A 50 -20.01 -26.22 -21.77
CA PRO A 50 -20.49 -26.23 -23.15
C PRO A 50 -21.28 -24.97 -23.53
N SER A 51 -21.71 -24.15 -22.57
CA SER A 51 -22.36 -22.86 -22.84
C SER A 51 -21.38 -21.77 -23.29
N ILE A 52 -20.08 -21.98 -23.13
CA ILE A 52 -19.05 -21.06 -23.60
C ILE A 52 -18.65 -21.47 -25.02
N HIS A 53 -19.14 -20.77 -26.03
CA HIS A 53 -18.98 -21.17 -27.43
C HIS A 53 -17.62 -20.83 -28.03
N SER A 54 -16.92 -19.84 -27.49
CA SER A 54 -15.59 -19.43 -27.96
C SER A 54 -14.63 -19.14 -26.82
N LEU A 55 -13.32 -19.21 -27.09
CA LEU A 55 -12.30 -18.86 -26.11
C LEU A 55 -12.42 -17.40 -25.64
N THR A 56 -12.78 -16.50 -26.56
CA THR A 56 -13.02 -15.10 -26.26
C THR A 56 -14.18 -14.91 -25.29
N ASP A 57 -15.25 -15.70 -25.43
CA ASP A 57 -16.39 -15.69 -24.50
C ASP A 57 -15.99 -16.19 -23.11
N GLY A 58 -15.13 -17.21 -23.05
CA GLY A 58 -14.58 -17.70 -21.79
C GLY A 58 -13.75 -16.65 -21.06
N ILE A 59 -12.84 -15.98 -21.78
CA ILE A 59 -12.01 -14.89 -21.24
C ILE A 59 -12.88 -13.72 -20.79
N TRP A 60 -13.88 -13.35 -21.60
CA TRP A 60 -14.83 -12.30 -21.25
C TRP A 60 -15.59 -12.63 -19.97
N SER A 61 -16.17 -13.83 -19.90
CA SER A 61 -16.90 -14.32 -18.72
C SER A 61 -16.03 -14.32 -17.46
N ALA A 62 -14.78 -14.79 -17.57
CA ALA A 62 -13.83 -14.77 -16.46
C ALA A 62 -13.44 -13.34 -16.04
N TRP A 63 -13.25 -12.43 -16.99
CA TRP A 63 -12.91 -11.04 -16.72
C TRP A 63 -14.02 -10.30 -15.96
N VAL A 64 -15.26 -10.38 -16.46
CA VAL A 64 -16.42 -9.70 -15.86
C VAL A 64 -16.79 -10.30 -14.50
N THR A 65 -16.54 -11.60 -14.31
CA THR A 65 -16.75 -12.29 -13.03
C THR A 65 -15.70 -11.87 -12.00
N MET A 66 -14.41 -11.88 -12.37
CA MET A 66 -13.32 -11.52 -11.46
C MET A 66 -13.40 -10.05 -11.03
N THR A 67 -13.82 -9.16 -11.93
CA THR A 67 -14.03 -7.73 -11.65
C THR A 67 -15.37 -7.43 -10.96
N HIS A 68 -16.21 -8.45 -10.74
CA HIS A 68 -17.56 -8.33 -10.15
C HIS A 68 -18.54 -7.45 -10.95
N VAL A 69 -18.25 -7.18 -12.23
CA VAL A 69 -19.17 -6.43 -13.12
C VAL A 69 -20.37 -7.30 -13.49
N GLY A 70 -20.12 -8.55 -13.90
CA GLY A 70 -21.14 -9.58 -14.10
C GLY A 70 -22.30 -9.19 -15.03
N PHE A 71 -22.01 -8.86 -16.30
CA PHE A 71 -23.04 -8.49 -17.29
C PHE A 71 -24.10 -9.59 -17.52
N GLY A 72 -23.76 -10.86 -17.29
CA GLY A 72 -24.71 -11.97 -17.39
C GLY A 72 -25.03 -12.42 -18.81
N ASP A 73 -24.35 -11.86 -19.81
CA ASP A 73 -24.45 -12.19 -21.23
C ASP A 73 -23.79 -13.54 -21.54
N VAL A 74 -22.62 -13.79 -20.96
CA VAL A 74 -21.89 -15.06 -21.06
C VAL A 74 -21.58 -15.58 -19.66
N VAL A 75 -22.26 -16.67 -19.29
CA VAL A 75 -22.10 -17.30 -17.97
C VAL A 75 -22.02 -18.83 -18.08
N PRO A 76 -21.18 -19.48 -17.27
CA PRO A 76 -21.18 -20.93 -17.20
C PRO A 76 -22.50 -21.45 -16.60
N THR A 77 -23.12 -22.41 -17.27
CA THR A 77 -24.38 -23.04 -16.83
C THR A 77 -24.15 -24.42 -16.21
N SER A 78 -23.04 -25.07 -16.53
CA SER A 78 -22.66 -26.38 -15.99
C SER A 78 -22.36 -26.29 -14.49
N LEU A 79 -22.55 -27.41 -13.78
CA LEU A 79 -22.25 -27.49 -12.36
C LEU A 79 -20.78 -27.19 -12.06
N LEU A 80 -19.86 -27.75 -12.87
CA LEU A 80 -18.43 -27.55 -12.71
C LEU A 80 -18.02 -26.10 -13.02
N GLY A 81 -18.55 -25.52 -14.11
CA GLY A 81 -18.29 -24.14 -14.48
C GLY A 81 -18.77 -23.15 -13.42
N ARG A 82 -19.95 -23.39 -12.83
CA ARG A 82 -20.49 -22.59 -11.72
C ARG A 82 -19.63 -22.68 -10.45
N LEU A 83 -19.17 -23.88 -10.09
CA LEU A 83 -18.31 -24.06 -8.92
C LEU A 83 -16.95 -23.37 -9.12
N PHE A 84 -16.40 -23.44 -10.34
CA PHE A 84 -15.17 -22.74 -10.69
C PHE A 84 -15.35 -21.22 -10.65
N SER A 85 -16.43 -20.69 -11.23
CA SER A 85 -16.75 -19.27 -11.18
C SER A 85 -16.98 -18.77 -9.76
N ALA A 86 -17.59 -19.56 -8.87
CA ALA A 86 -17.69 -19.21 -7.45
C ALA A 86 -16.32 -19.04 -6.80
N GLY A 87 -15.36 -19.91 -7.11
CA GLY A 87 -13.96 -19.74 -6.69
C GLY A 87 -13.30 -18.50 -7.28
N LEU A 88 -13.57 -18.19 -8.55
CA LEU A 88 -13.05 -17.01 -9.23
C LEU A 88 -13.57 -15.70 -8.61
N ILE A 89 -14.83 -15.66 -8.17
CA ILE A 89 -15.41 -14.52 -7.44
C ILE A 89 -14.64 -14.29 -6.13
N LEU A 90 -14.44 -15.33 -5.32
CA LEU A 90 -13.68 -15.22 -4.06
C LEU A 90 -12.24 -14.75 -4.30
N PHE A 91 -11.61 -15.24 -5.36
CA PHE A 91 -10.28 -14.80 -5.77
C PHE A 91 -10.25 -13.31 -6.16
N GLY A 92 -11.21 -12.87 -6.99
CA GLY A 92 -11.35 -11.47 -7.37
C GLY A 92 -11.53 -10.55 -6.17
N LEU A 93 -12.30 -10.99 -5.16
CA LEU A 93 -12.52 -10.26 -3.92
C LEU A 93 -11.23 -10.09 -3.11
N ALA A 94 -10.45 -11.17 -2.98
CA ALA A 94 -9.14 -11.12 -2.32
C ALA A 94 -8.18 -10.18 -3.06
N LEU A 95 -8.17 -10.21 -4.40
CA LEU A 95 -7.34 -9.33 -5.23
C LEU A 95 -7.72 -7.85 -5.06
N PHE A 96 -9.02 -7.54 -5.02
CA PHE A 96 -9.50 -6.17 -4.74
C PHE A 96 -9.12 -5.69 -3.34
N SER A 97 -9.19 -6.58 -2.33
CA SER A 97 -8.74 -6.29 -0.97
C SER A 97 -7.25 -5.95 -0.91
N LEU A 98 -6.40 -6.74 -1.59
CA LEU A 98 -4.96 -6.47 -1.69
C LEU A 98 -4.68 -5.15 -2.43
N CYS A 99 -5.38 -4.90 -3.53
CA CYS A 99 -5.26 -3.64 -4.27
C CYS A 99 -5.55 -2.44 -3.34
N THR A 100 -6.63 -2.52 -2.57
CA THR A 100 -7.00 -1.51 -1.58
C THR A 100 -5.93 -1.34 -0.49
N ALA A 101 -5.38 -2.44 0.02
CA ALA A 101 -4.34 -2.41 1.05
C ALA A 101 -3.04 -1.74 0.53
N ILE A 102 -2.61 -2.06 -0.69
CA ILE A 102 -1.42 -1.47 -1.32
C ILE A 102 -1.64 0.03 -1.57
N LEU A 103 -2.81 0.41 -2.09
CA LEU A 103 -3.15 1.81 -2.31
C LEU A 103 -3.15 2.59 -1.00
N SER A 104 -3.75 2.03 0.05
CA SER A 104 -3.73 2.60 1.40
C SER A 104 -2.29 2.77 1.90
N ALA A 105 -1.47 1.71 1.85
CA ALA A 105 -0.07 1.77 2.28
C ALA A 105 0.75 2.80 1.50
N SER A 106 0.51 2.95 0.20
CA SER A 106 1.20 3.96 -0.61
C SER A 106 0.78 5.39 -0.27
N LEU A 107 -0.48 5.61 0.10
CA LEU A 107 -0.97 6.92 0.54
C LEU A 107 -0.44 7.27 1.93
N ILE A 108 -0.48 6.32 2.87
CA ILE A 108 0.10 6.48 4.21
C ILE A 108 1.62 6.72 4.13
N GLY A 109 2.34 5.97 3.29
CA GLY A 109 3.80 6.12 3.15
C GLY A 109 4.22 7.54 2.75
N LYS A 110 3.55 8.11 1.74
CA LYS A 110 3.78 9.52 1.33
C LYS A 110 3.51 10.52 2.45
N ASN A 111 2.47 10.26 3.26
CA ASN A 111 2.14 11.11 4.39
C ASN A 111 3.20 10.97 5.49
N MET A 112 3.67 9.76 5.80
CA MET A 112 4.72 9.52 6.80
C MET A 112 6.03 10.24 6.49
N ASP A 113 6.47 10.27 5.23
CA ASP A 113 7.67 11.00 4.84
C ASP A 113 7.53 12.50 5.11
N THR A 114 6.37 13.07 4.74
CA THR A 114 6.05 14.50 4.98
C THR A 114 5.94 14.82 6.47
N TRP A 115 5.35 13.92 7.25
CA TRP A 115 5.26 14.06 8.72
C TRP A 115 6.64 13.95 9.37
N GLY A 116 7.52 13.09 8.88
CA GLY A 116 8.90 12.98 9.35
C GLY A 116 9.70 14.26 9.13
N ASP A 117 9.55 14.90 7.98
CA ASP A 117 10.20 16.19 7.68
C ASP A 117 9.68 17.32 8.59
N ASN A 118 8.35 17.40 8.78
CA ASN A 118 7.75 18.38 9.69
C ASN A 118 8.19 18.17 11.15
N VAL A 119 8.29 16.92 11.62
CA VAL A 119 8.76 16.61 12.98
C VAL A 119 10.23 17.01 13.16
N ARG A 120 11.10 16.77 12.16
CA ARG A 120 12.49 17.23 12.20
C ARG A 120 12.60 18.74 12.26
N GLN A 121 11.72 19.46 11.56
CA GLN A 121 11.69 20.92 11.63
C GLN A 121 11.28 21.40 13.03
N ILE A 122 10.26 20.80 13.64
CA ILE A 122 9.82 21.13 15.01
C ILE A 122 10.92 20.84 16.03
N GLU A 123 11.65 19.74 15.87
CA GLU A 123 12.78 19.41 16.74
C GLU A 123 13.93 20.42 16.60
N GLN A 124 14.20 20.90 15.38
CA GLN A 124 15.16 21.98 15.15
C GLN A 124 14.71 23.32 15.73
N GLU A 125 13.44 23.67 15.59
CA GLU A 125 12.85 24.87 16.18
C GLU A 125 12.92 24.82 17.71
N THR A 126 12.59 23.67 18.30
CA THR A 126 12.68 23.45 19.76
C THR A 126 14.12 23.59 20.27
N ASN A 127 15.09 22.97 19.60
CA ASN A 127 16.51 23.10 19.93
C ASN A 127 17.01 24.54 19.78
N ARG A 128 16.53 25.30 18.79
CA ARG A 128 16.85 26.72 18.65
C ARG A 128 16.29 27.56 19.78
N ILE A 129 15.04 27.31 20.18
CA ILE A 129 14.40 28.01 21.29
C ILE A 129 15.16 27.76 22.59
N GLU A 130 15.57 26.52 22.86
CA GLU A 130 16.34 26.17 24.06
C GLU A 130 17.73 26.84 24.07
N ALA A 131 18.37 26.95 22.89
CA ALA A 131 19.63 27.69 22.76
C ALA A 131 19.46 29.20 22.98
N ASP A 132 18.39 29.79 22.44
CA ASP A 132 18.06 31.20 22.61
C ASP A 132 17.71 31.51 24.09
N GLU A 133 16.96 30.63 24.76
CA GLU A 133 16.62 30.74 26.19
C GLU A 133 17.89 30.72 27.06
N ASN A 134 18.78 29.75 26.84
CA ASN A 134 20.05 29.68 27.56
C ASN A 134 20.91 30.94 27.36
N LYS A 135 20.90 31.51 26.15
CA LYS A 135 21.63 32.74 25.84
C LYS A 135 21.06 33.95 26.59
N ILE A 136 19.73 34.08 26.64
CA ILE A 136 19.05 35.14 27.39
C ILE A 136 19.37 35.02 28.89
N LEU A 137 19.31 33.82 29.46
CA LEU A 137 19.66 33.58 30.86
C LEU A 137 21.11 33.97 31.17
N CYS A 138 22.03 33.70 30.24
CA CYS A 138 23.44 34.10 30.38
C CYS A 138 23.63 35.63 30.34
N GLU A 139 22.92 36.33 29.45
CA GLU A 139 22.95 37.80 29.39
C GLU A 139 22.37 38.44 30.65
N LEU A 140 21.28 37.88 31.18
CA LEU A 140 20.69 38.32 32.46
C LEU A 140 21.68 38.16 33.62
N ALA A 141 22.39 37.03 33.69
CA ALA A 141 23.41 36.79 34.70
C ALA A 141 24.56 37.82 34.63
N LYS A 142 25.05 38.12 33.41
CA LYS A 142 26.09 39.14 33.20
C LYS A 142 25.65 40.54 33.58
N LEU A 143 24.40 40.92 33.27
CA LEU A 143 23.85 42.21 33.64
C LEU A 143 23.75 42.35 35.15
N HIS A 144 23.34 41.28 35.85
CA HIS A 144 23.27 41.25 37.31
C HIS A 144 24.66 41.48 37.94
N GLU A 145 25.68 40.77 37.44
CA GLU A 145 27.06 40.93 37.91
C GLU A 145 27.61 42.35 37.64
N ARG A 146 27.24 42.97 36.50
CA ARG A 146 27.62 44.35 36.17
C ARG A 146 27.02 45.37 37.14
N MET A 147 25.76 45.18 37.53
CA MET A 147 25.07 46.05 38.49
C MET A 147 25.73 45.95 39.88
N GLU A 148 26.04 44.74 40.34
CA GLU A 148 26.70 44.49 41.63
C GLU A 148 28.10 45.12 41.70
N ARG A 149 28.87 45.04 40.59
CA ARG A 149 30.18 45.72 40.49
C ARG A 149 30.05 47.25 40.56
N LEU A 150 29.04 47.83 39.92
CA LEU A 150 28.80 49.28 39.95
C LEU A 150 28.39 49.75 41.35
N GLU A 151 27.54 48.98 42.04
CA GLU A 151 27.12 49.26 43.41
C GLU A 151 28.33 49.27 44.36
N ASN A 152 29.20 48.25 44.28
CA ASN A 152 30.42 48.18 45.09
C ASN A 152 31.40 49.32 44.77
N ALA A 153 31.56 49.70 43.50
CA ALA A 153 32.44 50.81 43.10
C ALA A 153 31.93 52.18 43.55
N LEU A 154 30.61 52.38 43.65
CA LEU A 154 30.03 53.59 44.22
C LEU A 154 30.19 53.64 45.75
N LYS A 155 30.10 52.50 46.42
CA LYS A 155 30.24 52.38 47.87
C LYS A 155 31.66 52.64 48.38
N ASP A 156 32.68 52.31 47.57
CA ASP A 156 34.11 52.55 47.88
C ASP A 156 34.55 54.01 47.64
N LYS A 157 33.75 54.79 46.90
CA LYS A 157 34.05 56.18 46.55
C LYS A 157 33.33 57.21 47.44
N SER A 158 32.51 56.74 48.38
CA SER A 158 31.80 57.51 49.41
C SER A 158 32.46 57.33 50.77
#